data_AF-A0A1V2MFG1-F1
#
_entry.id   AF-A0A1V2MFG1-F1
#
_cell.length_a   1.000
_cell.length_b   1.000
_cell.length_c   1.000
_cell.angle_alpha   90.00
_cell.angle_beta   90.00
_cell.angle_gamma   90.00
#
_symmetry.space_group_name_H-M   'P 1'
#
loop_
_entity.id
_entity.type
_entity.pdbx_description
1 polymer ?
#
loop_
_entity_poly.entity_id
_entity_poly.type
_entity_poly.pdbx_seq_one_letter_code
_entity_poly.pdbx_strand_id
1 'polypeptide(L)'
;MRYRKECASIVNTKSQAKKKKIPDELAKKSEELKATIQRLTDEIEKLFKNKLITEDDMHIMLLAIVNLTEYLNKKFFKNIKLKEEVHVMITTLYDPALVEKGREEGIEIGEKRGEKRGEIKGKIEILYIDMKMNTREIAKRLKIPVEKVEHIIRHELNL
;
A
#
# COMPACT_ATOMS: atom_id res chain seq x y z
N MET A 1 22.33 16.92 -11.30
CA MET A 1 22.40 17.53 -12.66
C MET A 1 22.98 16.64 -13.77
N ARG A 2 23.76 15.58 -13.46
CA ARG A 2 24.33 14.64 -14.45
C ARG A 2 23.28 13.75 -15.13
N TYR A 3 22.42 13.06 -14.36
CA TYR A 3 21.31 12.22 -14.90
C TYR A 3 20.42 12.96 -15.91
N ARG A 4 20.02 14.19 -15.59
CA ARG A 4 19.25 15.05 -16.51
C ARG A 4 19.96 15.24 -17.85
N LYS A 5 21.27 15.52 -17.85
CA LYS A 5 22.06 15.74 -19.07
C LYS A 5 22.16 14.46 -19.90
N GLU A 6 22.37 13.33 -19.23
CA GLU A 6 22.43 12.00 -19.87
C GLU A 6 21.07 11.65 -20.53
N CYS A 7 19.94 11.75 -19.82
CA CYS A 7 18.61 11.54 -20.39
C CYS A 7 18.30 12.51 -21.55
N ALA A 8 18.69 13.78 -21.42
CA ALA A 8 18.51 14.76 -22.50
C ALA A 8 19.33 14.41 -23.74
N SER A 9 20.54 13.87 -23.58
CA SER A 9 21.38 13.46 -24.70
C SER A 9 20.81 12.26 -25.48
N ILE A 10 20.15 11.34 -24.76
CA ILE A 10 19.45 10.18 -25.35
C ILE A 10 18.24 10.67 -26.14
N VAL A 11 17.37 11.47 -25.53
CA VAL A 11 16.13 11.95 -26.15
C VAL A 11 16.39 12.87 -27.36
N ASN A 12 17.40 13.74 -27.27
CA ASN A 12 17.69 14.73 -28.31
C ASN A 12 18.66 14.24 -29.40
N THR A 13 18.93 12.94 -29.49
CA THR A 13 19.87 12.41 -30.48
C THR A 13 19.39 12.68 -31.92
N LYS A 14 20.29 13.20 -32.76
CA LYS A 14 20.00 13.47 -34.19
C LYS A 14 20.13 12.24 -35.08
N SER A 15 20.78 11.17 -34.60
CA SER A 15 21.01 9.95 -35.37
C SER A 15 19.76 9.06 -35.44
N GLN A 16 19.33 8.72 -36.65
CA GLN A 16 18.16 7.86 -36.89
C GLN A 16 18.33 6.44 -36.34
N ALA A 17 19.55 5.88 -36.42
CA ALA A 17 19.85 4.56 -35.85
C ALA A 17 19.76 4.57 -34.30
N LYS A 18 20.15 5.67 -33.66
CA LYS A 18 20.06 5.83 -32.19
C LYS A 18 18.63 6.11 -31.73
N LYS A 19 17.81 6.80 -32.54
CA LYS A 19 16.39 7.05 -32.22
C LYS A 19 15.60 5.76 -31.96
N LYS A 20 15.87 4.70 -32.73
CA LYS A 20 15.24 3.38 -32.54
C LYS A 20 15.59 2.72 -31.19
N LYS A 21 16.72 3.09 -30.58
CA LYS A 21 17.21 2.55 -29.30
C LYS A 21 16.83 3.40 -28.09
N ILE A 22 16.19 4.56 -28.29
CA ILE A 22 15.78 5.46 -27.21
C ILE A 22 14.96 4.74 -26.12
N PRO A 23 13.95 3.90 -26.45
CA PRO A 23 13.17 3.21 -25.43
C PRO A 23 14.05 2.32 -24.53
N ASP A 24 14.96 1.54 -25.11
CA ASP A 24 15.85 0.63 -24.38
C ASP A 24 16.87 1.40 -23.52
N GLU A 25 17.46 2.47 -24.07
CA GLU A 25 18.42 3.31 -23.34
C GLU A 25 17.76 4.06 -22.18
N LEU A 26 16.51 4.52 -22.35
CA LEU A 26 15.74 5.14 -21.27
C LEU A 26 15.29 4.13 -20.23
N ALA A 27 14.90 2.91 -20.62
CA ALA A 27 14.57 1.84 -19.69
C ALA A 27 15.79 1.49 -18.82
N LYS A 28 16.97 1.35 -19.43
CA LYS A 28 18.22 1.12 -18.69
C LYS A 28 18.53 2.26 -17.72
N LYS A 29 18.34 3.51 -18.13
CA LYS A 29 18.52 4.68 -17.25
C LYS A 29 17.49 4.75 -16.12
N SER A 30 16.28 4.28 -16.35
CA SER A 30 15.24 4.16 -15.32
C SER A 30 15.66 3.16 -14.23
N GLU A 31 16.19 1.99 -14.62
CA GLU A 31 16.71 1.00 -13.67
C GLU A 31 17.94 1.49 -12.91
N GLU A 32 18.88 2.16 -13.59
CA GLU A 32 20.05 2.78 -12.93
C GLU A 32 19.63 3.84 -11.90
N LEU A 33 18.61 4.65 -12.22
CA LEU A 33 18.05 5.64 -11.30
C LEU A 33 17.44 4.96 -10.09
N LYS A 34 16.62 3.92 -10.28
CA LYS A 34 16.01 3.14 -9.20
C LYS A 34 17.06 2.54 -8.27
N ALA A 35 18.09 1.90 -8.81
CA ALA A 35 19.19 1.34 -8.02
C ALA A 35 20.00 2.43 -7.26
N THR A 36 20.05 3.66 -7.80
CA THR A 36 20.67 4.79 -7.12
C THR A 36 19.82 5.29 -5.96
N ILE A 37 18.50 5.40 -6.18
CA ILE A 37 17.54 5.78 -5.15
C ILE A 37 17.56 4.79 -4.00
N GLN A 38 17.53 3.49 -4.29
CA GLN A 38 17.59 2.44 -3.26
C GLN A 38 18.83 2.58 -2.38
N ARG A 39 20.01 2.77 -2.97
CA ARG A 39 21.24 2.94 -2.19
C ARG A 39 21.21 4.19 -1.32
N LEU A 40 20.69 5.30 -1.85
CA LEU A 40 20.55 6.53 -1.08
C LEU A 40 19.58 6.36 0.09
N THR A 41 18.45 5.71 -0.15
CA THR A 41 17.47 5.44 0.90
C THR A 41 18.04 4.54 2.00
N ASP A 42 18.82 3.52 1.65
CA ASP A 42 19.48 2.63 2.60
C ASP A 42 20.54 3.38 3.43
N GLU A 43 21.27 4.32 2.82
CA GLU A 43 22.24 5.18 3.51
C GLU A 43 21.56 6.15 4.47
N ILE A 44 20.47 6.80 4.04
CA ILE A 44 19.66 7.68 4.88
C ILE A 44 19.13 6.91 6.11
N GLU A 45 18.60 5.70 5.90
CA GLU A 45 18.13 4.85 6.99
C GLU A 45 19.23 4.54 8.01
N LYS A 46 20.44 4.21 7.52
CA LYS A 46 21.62 3.97 8.39
C LYS A 46 22.00 5.20 9.19
N LEU A 47 22.03 6.38 8.55
CA LEU A 47 22.34 7.64 9.22
C LEU A 47 21.31 7.96 10.32
N PHE A 48 20.03 7.74 10.04
CA PHE A 48 18.95 7.95 11.00
C PHE A 48 19.04 6.96 12.18
N LYS A 49 19.19 5.66 11.91
CA LYS A 49 19.36 4.63 12.96
C LYS A 49 20.57 4.88 13.85
N ASN A 50 21.66 5.41 13.28
CA ASN A 50 22.87 5.78 14.03
C ASN A 50 22.75 7.12 14.77
N LYS A 51 21.58 7.77 14.73
CA LYS A 51 21.32 9.09 15.35
C LYS A 51 22.25 10.20 14.84
N LEU A 52 22.74 10.06 13.60
CA LEU A 52 23.60 11.06 12.94
C LEU A 52 22.79 12.14 12.22
N ILE A 53 21.53 11.86 11.92
CA ILE A 53 20.55 12.82 11.36
C ILE A 53 19.25 12.70 12.14
N THR A 54 18.48 13.79 12.18
CA THR A 54 17.15 13.81 12.81
C THR A 54 16.07 13.22 11.90
N GLU A 55 14.87 13.03 12.44
CA GLU A 55 13.69 12.64 11.67
C GLU A 55 13.35 13.69 10.59
N ASP A 56 13.44 14.98 10.96
CA ASP A 56 13.21 16.09 10.04
C ASP A 56 14.23 16.09 8.89
N ASP A 57 15.51 15.83 9.19
CA ASP A 57 16.56 15.73 8.17
C ASP A 57 16.27 14.58 7.20
N MET A 58 15.91 13.40 7.73
CA MET A 58 15.52 12.24 6.92
C MET A 58 14.31 12.56 6.04
N HIS A 59 13.28 13.20 6.60
CA HIS A 59 12.07 13.59 5.87
C HIS A 59 12.39 14.53 4.71
N ILE A 60 13.20 15.57 4.94
CA ILE A 60 13.62 16.53 3.91
C ILE A 60 14.39 15.81 2.79
N MET A 61 15.30 14.91 3.13
CA MET A 61 16.09 14.15 2.15
C MET A 61 15.20 13.22 1.30
N LEU A 62 14.28 12.48 1.92
CA LEU A 62 13.35 11.59 1.23
C LEU A 62 12.39 12.39 0.31
N LEU A 63 11.87 13.53 0.79
CA LEU A 63 11.04 14.43 -0.01
C LEU A 63 11.79 14.96 -1.25
N ALA A 64 13.06 15.30 -1.09
CA ALA A 64 13.91 15.70 -2.22
C ALA A 64 14.06 14.57 -3.26
N ILE A 65 14.20 13.32 -2.82
CA ILE A 65 14.26 12.14 -3.71
C ILE A 65 12.96 11.98 -4.50
N VAL A 66 11.79 12.12 -3.85
CA VAL A 66 10.47 12.08 -4.53
C VAL A 66 10.42 13.14 -5.62
N ASN A 67 10.68 14.39 -5.25
CA ASN A 67 10.55 15.54 -6.15
C ASN A 67 11.47 15.41 -7.38
N LEU A 68 12.71 14.96 -7.18
CA LEU A 68 13.67 14.74 -8.26
C LEU A 68 13.22 13.58 -9.17
N THR A 69 12.72 12.49 -8.60
CA THR A 69 12.20 11.34 -9.34
C THR A 69 10.99 11.74 -10.18
N GLU A 70 10.03 12.46 -9.60
CA GLU A 70 8.85 12.94 -10.31
C GLU A 70 9.23 13.87 -11.47
N TYR A 71 10.16 14.79 -11.26
CA TYR A 71 10.66 15.67 -12.31
C TYR A 71 11.28 14.86 -13.46
N LEU A 72 12.16 13.90 -13.15
CA LEU A 72 12.81 13.07 -14.17
C LEU A 72 11.80 12.19 -14.91
N ASN A 73 10.84 11.62 -14.18
CA ASN A 73 9.79 10.79 -14.75
C ASN A 73 8.92 11.59 -15.71
N LYS A 74 8.40 12.74 -15.27
CA LYS A 74 7.56 13.62 -16.10
C LYS A 74 8.29 14.09 -17.36
N LYS A 75 9.58 14.38 -17.24
CA LYS A 75 10.37 14.99 -18.32
C LYS A 75 10.92 14.00 -19.33
N PHE A 76 11.30 12.80 -18.91
CA PHE A 76 12.03 11.86 -19.78
C PHE A 76 11.36 10.48 -19.89
N PHE A 77 11.03 9.85 -18.76
CA PHE A 77 10.65 8.44 -18.76
C PHE A 77 9.16 8.18 -19.03
N LYS A 78 8.28 9.08 -18.56
CA LYS A 78 6.81 8.95 -18.63
C LYS A 78 6.31 7.57 -18.15
N ASN A 79 6.99 7.01 -17.15
CA ASN A 79 6.78 5.66 -16.64
C ASN A 79 6.04 5.72 -15.29
N ILE A 80 4.79 5.27 -15.26
CA ILE A 80 3.96 5.26 -14.05
C ILE A 80 4.57 4.34 -12.97
N LYS A 81 5.11 3.18 -13.38
CA LYS A 81 5.69 2.18 -12.48
C LYS A 81 6.90 2.69 -11.69
N LEU A 82 7.79 3.48 -12.32
CA LEU A 82 8.94 4.07 -11.64
C LEU A 82 8.52 4.99 -10.48
N LYS A 83 7.46 5.77 -10.69
CA LYS A 83 6.92 6.67 -9.65
C LYS A 83 6.37 5.87 -8.47
N GLU A 84 5.57 4.85 -8.76
CA GLU A 84 4.95 4.00 -7.73
C GLU A 84 6.01 3.25 -6.92
N GLU A 85 7.02 2.67 -7.56
CA GLU A 85 8.07 1.93 -6.88
C GLU A 85 8.91 2.81 -5.96
N VAL A 86 9.28 4.02 -6.40
CA VAL A 86 10.01 4.98 -5.55
C VAL A 86 9.14 5.46 -4.40
N HIS A 87 7.85 5.64 -4.62
CA HIS A 87 6.92 5.97 -3.54
C HIS A 87 6.86 4.86 -2.49
N VAL A 88 6.76 3.59 -2.92
CA VAL A 88 6.76 2.41 -2.02
C VAL A 88 8.07 2.32 -1.23
N MET A 89 9.23 2.52 -1.86
CA MET A 89 10.53 2.54 -1.18
C MET A 89 10.55 3.58 -0.05
N ILE A 90 10.02 4.77 -0.31
CA ILE A 90 10.03 5.88 0.64
C ILE A 90 9.01 5.68 1.76
N THR A 91 7.80 5.18 1.45
CA THR A 91 6.81 4.86 2.48
C THR A 91 7.26 3.73 3.40
N THR A 92 8.07 2.79 2.90
CA THR A 92 8.63 1.68 3.70
C THR A 92 9.64 2.18 4.74
N LEU A 93 10.41 3.21 4.41
CA LEU A 93 11.38 3.83 5.31
C LEU A 93 10.72 4.69 6.38
N TYR A 94 9.53 5.23 6.08
CA TYR A 94 8.88 6.21 6.93
C TYR A 94 8.08 5.58 8.08
N ASP A 95 7.58 4.33 8.01
CA ASP A 95 6.96 3.74 9.23
C ASP A 95 6.77 2.20 9.34
N PRO A 96 7.76 1.45 9.89
CA PRO A 96 7.58 0.06 10.32
C PRO A 96 6.67 -0.10 11.55
N ALA A 97 6.54 0.92 12.41
CA ALA A 97 5.78 0.85 13.66
C ALA A 97 4.29 1.12 13.44
N LEU A 98 3.89 2.01 12.53
CA LEU A 98 2.48 2.18 12.12
C LEU A 98 1.97 1.01 11.27
N VAL A 99 2.81 0.38 10.46
CA VAL A 99 2.41 -0.81 9.68
C VAL A 99 2.14 -1.98 10.61
N GLU A 100 3.03 -2.27 11.55
CA GLU A 100 2.79 -3.32 12.55
C GLU A 100 1.65 -2.96 13.50
N LYS A 101 1.56 -1.72 13.98
CA LYS A 101 0.43 -1.27 14.81
C LYS A 101 -0.90 -1.33 14.05
N GLY A 102 -0.93 -0.91 12.78
CA GLY A 102 -2.12 -1.02 11.93
C GLY A 102 -2.48 -2.47 11.59
N ARG A 103 -1.49 -3.36 11.47
CA ARG A 103 -1.67 -4.80 11.29
C ARG A 103 -2.23 -5.45 12.56
N GLU A 104 -1.68 -5.13 13.72
CA GLU A 104 -2.15 -5.59 15.04
C GLU A 104 -3.57 -5.08 15.33
N GLU A 105 -3.83 -3.77 15.16
CA GLU A 105 -5.17 -3.18 15.32
C GLU A 105 -6.17 -3.78 14.32
N GLY A 106 -5.76 -4.04 13.07
CA GLY A 106 -6.58 -4.68 12.06
C GLY A 106 -6.93 -6.13 12.40
N ILE A 107 -5.97 -6.91 12.90
CA ILE A 107 -6.17 -8.27 13.39
C ILE A 107 -7.10 -8.27 14.61
N GLU A 108 -6.84 -7.42 15.60
CA GLU A 108 -7.63 -7.34 16.84
C GLU A 108 -9.09 -6.93 16.55
N ILE A 109 -9.30 -5.93 15.68
CA ILE A 109 -10.64 -5.52 15.25
C ILE A 109 -11.31 -6.63 14.44
N GLY A 110 -10.55 -7.31 13.57
CA GLY A 110 -11.01 -8.45 12.77
C GLY A 110 -11.47 -9.61 13.64
N GLU A 111 -10.67 -10.01 14.62
CA GLU A 111 -10.97 -11.08 15.59
C GLU A 111 -12.17 -10.71 16.46
N LYS A 112 -12.21 -9.51 17.06
CA LYS A 112 -13.35 -9.05 17.87
C LYS A 112 -14.65 -8.98 17.07
N ARG A 113 -14.59 -8.56 15.80
CA ARG A 113 -15.77 -8.55 14.91
C ARG A 113 -16.16 -9.97 14.49
N GLY A 114 -15.19 -10.82 14.18
CA GLY A 114 -15.38 -12.22 13.84
C GLY A 114 -16.03 -13.01 14.96
N GLU A 115 -15.52 -12.88 16.19
CA GLU A 115 -16.06 -13.51 17.40
C GLU A 115 -17.50 -13.07 17.67
N LYS A 116 -17.76 -11.76 17.73
CA LYS A 116 -19.13 -11.24 17.90
C LYS A 116 -20.08 -11.70 16.80
N ARG A 117 -19.61 -11.76 15.55
CA ARG A 117 -20.41 -12.25 14.42
C ARG A 117 -20.67 -13.75 14.54
N GLY A 118 -19.67 -14.53 14.94
CA GLY A 118 -19.77 -15.97 15.20
C GLY A 118 -20.73 -16.29 16.34
N GLU A 119 -20.68 -15.57 17.45
CA GLU A 119 -21.64 -15.72 18.56
C GLU A 119 -23.07 -15.42 18.12
N ILE A 120 -23.28 -14.31 17.40
CA ILE A 120 -24.61 -13.95 16.91
C ILE A 120 -25.10 -15.01 15.93
N LYS A 121 -24.24 -15.47 15.02
CA LYS A 121 -24.55 -16.52 14.05
C LYS A 121 -24.91 -17.83 14.74
N GLY A 122 -24.12 -18.30 15.71
CA GLY A 122 -24.40 -19.52 16.47
C GLY A 122 -25.67 -19.43 17.33
N LYS A 123 -25.94 -18.26 17.94
CA LYS A 123 -27.23 -18.02 18.63
C LYS A 123 -28.39 -18.07 17.66
N ILE A 124 -28.28 -17.45 16.48
CA ILE A 124 -29.34 -17.51 15.45
C ILE A 124 -29.54 -18.95 14.96
N GLU A 125 -28.45 -19.69 14.72
CA GLU A 125 -28.49 -21.09 14.29
C GLU A 125 -29.26 -21.97 15.28
N ILE A 126 -28.91 -21.90 16.57
CA ILE A 126 -29.61 -22.64 17.64
C ILE A 126 -31.07 -22.20 17.76
N LEU A 127 -31.34 -20.88 17.75
CA LEU A 127 -32.71 -20.38 17.88
C LEU A 127 -33.58 -20.75 16.67
N TYR A 128 -32.99 -20.84 15.48
CA TYR A 128 -33.70 -21.11 14.22
C TYR A 128 -33.87 -22.61 13.95
N ILE A 129 -32.82 -23.42 14.13
CA ILE A 129 -32.87 -24.87 13.89
C ILE A 129 -33.44 -25.61 15.10
N ASP A 130 -32.80 -25.48 16.27
CA ASP A 130 -33.13 -26.31 17.43
C ASP A 130 -34.41 -25.84 18.10
N MET A 131 -34.55 -24.52 18.28
CA MET A 131 -35.71 -23.91 18.93
C MET A 131 -36.84 -23.55 17.96
N LYS A 132 -36.63 -23.66 16.64
CA LYS A 132 -37.62 -23.43 15.58
C LYS A 132 -38.35 -22.07 15.68
N MET A 133 -37.66 -21.05 16.17
CA MET A 133 -38.20 -19.69 16.29
C MET A 133 -38.22 -18.99 14.92
N ASN A 134 -39.19 -18.12 14.69
CA ASN A 134 -39.22 -17.33 13.45
C ASN A 134 -38.30 -16.09 13.54
N THR A 135 -37.97 -15.51 12.38
CA THR A 135 -37.00 -14.40 12.27
C THR A 135 -37.35 -13.19 13.14
N ARG A 136 -38.63 -12.87 13.29
CA ARG A 136 -39.11 -11.75 14.12
C ARG A 136 -38.91 -12.01 15.61
N GLU A 137 -39.16 -13.23 16.06
CA GLU A 137 -38.95 -13.63 17.46
C GLU A 137 -37.47 -13.62 17.83
N ILE A 138 -36.61 -14.13 16.95
CA ILE A 138 -35.16 -14.12 17.10
C ILE A 138 -34.65 -12.68 17.17
N ALA A 139 -35.08 -11.82 16.24
CA ALA A 139 -34.74 -10.41 16.20
C ALA A 139 -35.10 -9.69 17.51
N LYS A 140 -36.31 -9.93 18.03
CA LYS A 140 -36.76 -9.36 19.31
C LYS A 140 -35.94 -9.87 20.48
N ARG A 141 -35.64 -11.18 20.52
CA ARG A 141 -34.89 -11.83 21.62
C ARG A 141 -33.43 -11.35 21.67
N LEU A 142 -32.78 -11.28 20.51
CA LEU A 142 -31.39 -10.82 20.38
C LEU A 142 -31.26 -9.30 20.32
N LYS A 143 -32.39 -8.58 20.26
CA LYS A 143 -32.46 -7.11 20.12
C LYS A 143 -31.65 -6.60 18.91
N ILE A 144 -31.79 -7.28 17.78
CA ILE A 144 -31.15 -6.92 16.49
C ILE A 144 -32.21 -6.78 15.40
N PRO A 145 -31.94 -6.04 14.31
CA PRO A 145 -32.89 -5.89 13.20
C PRO A 145 -33.27 -7.23 12.55
N VAL A 146 -34.53 -7.36 12.12
CA VAL A 146 -35.04 -8.59 11.48
C VAL A 146 -34.27 -8.88 10.19
N GLU A 147 -33.95 -7.83 9.43
CA GLU A 147 -33.19 -7.89 8.18
C GLU A 147 -31.80 -8.49 8.40
N LYS A 148 -31.19 -8.21 9.57
CA LYS A 148 -29.88 -8.76 9.94
C LYS A 148 -29.98 -10.25 10.25
N VAL A 149 -31.07 -10.70 10.89
CA VAL A 149 -31.32 -12.11 11.15
C VAL A 149 -31.52 -12.87 9.84
N GLU A 150 -32.35 -12.33 8.93
CA GLU A 150 -32.61 -12.92 7.62
C GLU A 150 -31.35 -13.03 6.77
N HIS A 151 -30.52 -11.98 6.77
CA HIS A 151 -29.24 -12.00 6.06
C HIS A 151 -28.31 -13.11 6.58
N ILE A 152 -28.18 -13.26 7.90
CA ILE A 152 -27.31 -14.28 8.50
C ILE A 152 -27.81 -15.69 8.16
N ILE A 153 -29.12 -15.93 8.23
CA ILE A 153 -29.72 -17.22 7.88
C ILE A 153 -29.42 -17.57 6.41
N ARG A 154 -29.76 -16.67 5.48
CA ARG A 154 -29.67 -16.93 4.04
C ARG A 154 -28.25 -16.96 3.49
N HIS A 155 -27.37 -16.08 3.97
CA HIS A 155 -26.08 -15.84 3.33
C HIS A 155 -24.88 -16.29 4.15
N GLU A 156 -25.04 -16.49 5.46
CA GLU A 156 -23.94 -16.91 6.32
C GLU A 156 -24.11 -18.35 6.81
N LEU A 157 -25.32 -18.75 7.16
CA LEU A 157 -25.67 -20.12 7.55
C LEU A 157 -26.08 -20.97 6.34
N ASN A 158 -26.53 -20.35 5.24
CA ASN A 158 -27.07 -21.01 4.05
C ASN A 158 -28.26 -21.95 4.38
N LEU A 159 -29.13 -21.49 5.28
CA LEU A 159 -30.37 -22.14 5.72
C LEU A 159 -31.58 -21.40 5.16
#